data_AF-A0A6F8Y396-F1
#
_entry.id   AF-A0A6F8Y396-F1
#
_cell.length_a   1.000
_cell.length_b   1.000
_cell.length_c   1.000
_cell.angle_alpha   90.00
_cell.angle_beta   90.00
_cell.angle_gamma   90.00
#
_symmetry.space_group_name_H-M   'P 1'
#
loop_
_entity.id
_entity.type
_entity.pdbx_description
1 polymer ?
#
loop_
_entity_poly.entity_id
_entity_poly.type
_entity_poly.pdbx_seq_one_letter_code
_entity_poly.pdbx_strand_id
1 'polypeptide(L)'
;MHSNLRDESTKMTKRMLTAIANPHLDILGHCTGRMVTKRPQGAEGEGDRGHRRASKSGRPESQFDADAVFAACAEYGKAVEINSRPERQDPPKRLMRKALEAGCSFVVSTDAHAPGQLDWQRFGCERASLCGVLPEHVINSWPAEQVVEWARSHG
;
A
#
# COMPACT_ATOMS: atom_id res chain seq x y z
N MET A 1 0.99 7.26 6.21
CA MET A 1 0.35 8.54 6.64
C MET A 1 -1.06 8.24 7.13
N HIS A 2 -1.39 8.46 8.41
CA HIS A 2 -2.63 7.94 9.02
C HIS A 2 -3.55 9.00 9.66
N SER A 3 -3.22 10.28 9.52
CA SER A 3 -3.95 11.42 10.09
C SER A 3 -4.15 12.53 9.06
N ASN A 4 -5.12 13.42 9.30
CA ASN A 4 -5.47 14.54 8.41
C ASN A 4 -5.68 14.07 6.95
N LEU A 5 -6.42 12.97 6.78
CA LEU A 5 -6.65 12.28 5.50
C LEU A 5 -7.55 13.06 4.52
N ARG A 6 -8.06 14.22 4.94
CA ARG A 6 -8.94 15.12 4.19
C ARG A 6 -8.27 16.45 3.84
N ASP A 7 -6.95 16.55 4.02
CA ASP A 7 -6.20 17.72 3.56
C ASP A 7 -6.35 17.91 2.04
N GLU A 8 -6.24 19.16 1.60
CA GLU A 8 -6.12 19.51 0.18
C GLU A 8 -5.00 18.74 -0.51
N SER A 9 -5.19 18.39 -1.78
CA SER A 9 -4.30 17.51 -2.54
C SER A 9 -2.83 17.96 -2.49
N THR A 10 -2.56 19.24 -2.71
CA THR A 10 -1.20 19.82 -2.67
C THR A 10 -0.56 19.69 -1.28
N LYS A 11 -1.34 19.90 -0.22
CA LYS A 11 -0.89 19.75 1.16
C LYS A 11 -0.62 18.29 1.49
N MET A 12 -1.48 17.36 1.07
CA MET A 12 -1.27 15.92 1.26
C MET A 12 -0.03 15.44 0.52
N THR A 13 0.13 15.81 -0.76
CA THR A 13 1.32 15.49 -1.56
C THR A 13 2.59 15.97 -0.85
N LYS A 14 2.64 17.24 -0.43
CA LYS A 14 3.80 17.78 0.29
C LYS A 14 4.12 16.97 1.55
N ARG A 15 3.11 16.62 2.35
CA ARG A 15 3.31 15.82 3.56
C ARG A 15 3.84 14.42 3.26
N MET A 16 3.33 13.78 2.21
CA MET A 16 3.81 12.46 1.77
C MET A 16 5.25 12.52 1.30
N LEU A 17 5.60 13.49 0.45
CA LEU A 17 6.97 13.68 -0.04
C LEU A 17 7.95 13.98 1.11
N THR A 18 7.55 14.80 2.08
CA THR A 18 8.36 15.04 3.28
C THR A 18 8.59 13.77 4.10
N ALA A 19 7.58 12.89 4.20
CA ALA A 19 7.74 11.61 4.90
C ALA A 19 8.66 10.66 4.12
N ILE A 20 8.52 10.59 2.79
CA ILE A 20 9.31 9.72 1.90
C ILE A 20 10.79 10.09 1.90
N ALA A 21 11.10 11.39 1.93
CA ALA A 21 12.47 11.87 2.02
C ALA A 21 13.15 11.62 3.38
N ASN A 22 12.43 11.06 4.37
CA ASN A 22 13.01 10.75 5.67
C ASN A 22 13.83 9.44 5.58
N PRO A 23 15.11 9.43 6.01
CA PRO A 23 15.94 8.21 5.98
C PRO A 23 15.43 7.12 6.92
N HIS A 24 14.58 7.46 7.91
CA HIS A 24 13.98 6.51 8.84
C HIS A 24 12.62 5.95 8.40
N LEU A 25 12.13 6.32 7.21
CA LEU A 25 10.97 5.68 6.61
C LEU A 25 11.45 4.59 5.65
N ASP A 26 10.92 3.38 5.75
CA ASP A 26 11.19 2.30 4.78
C ASP A 26 9.99 2.04 3.86
N ILE A 27 8.77 2.14 4.43
CA ILE A 27 7.53 1.69 3.78
C ILE A 27 6.47 2.79 3.85
N LEU A 28 5.91 3.15 2.69
CA LEU A 28 4.68 3.93 2.61
C LEU A 28 3.47 3.01 2.86
N GLY A 29 3.05 2.96 4.13
CA GLY A 29 1.85 2.22 4.54
C GLY A 29 0.57 2.76 3.90
N HIS A 30 -0.39 1.86 3.62
CA HIS A 30 -1.71 2.04 3.01
C HIS A 30 -2.04 3.51 2.65
N CYS A 31 -1.53 3.91 1.48
CA CYS A 31 -1.21 5.30 1.20
C CYS A 31 -2.43 6.21 1.02
N THR A 32 -3.57 5.67 0.59
CA THR A 32 -4.79 6.46 0.42
C THR A 32 -5.56 6.62 1.72
N GLY A 33 -5.27 5.75 2.70
CA GLY A 33 -6.01 5.67 3.95
C GLY A 33 -7.45 5.24 3.75
N ARG A 34 -7.88 4.71 2.61
CA ARG A 34 -9.30 4.40 2.39
C ARG A 34 -9.83 3.30 3.30
N MET A 35 -11.15 3.29 3.49
CA MET A 35 -11.91 2.17 4.05
C MET A 35 -13.12 1.89 3.15
N VAL A 36 -13.13 0.72 2.52
CA VAL A 36 -14.20 0.26 1.62
C VAL A 36 -15.34 -0.34 2.43
N THR A 37 -16.56 0.11 2.14
CA THR A 37 -17.80 -0.36 2.77
C THR A 37 -18.59 -1.32 1.90
N LYS A 38 -18.30 -1.33 0.61
CA LYS A 38 -18.90 -2.20 -0.39
C LYS A 38 -17.78 -2.71 -1.27
N ARG A 39 -18.05 -3.82 -1.98
CA ARG A 39 -17.18 -4.29 -3.05
C ARG A 39 -16.91 -3.11 -4.02
N PRO A 40 -15.66 -2.67 -4.22
CA PRO A 40 -15.36 -1.59 -5.14
C PRO A 40 -15.65 -2.00 -6.60
N GLN A 41 -15.88 -1.00 -7.46
CA GLN A 41 -15.94 -1.23 -8.90
C GLN A 41 -14.59 -1.77 -9.40
N GLY A 42 -14.59 -2.82 -10.23
CA GLY A 42 -13.36 -3.50 -10.69
C GLY A 42 -12.78 -4.53 -9.70
N ALA A 43 -13.59 -4.98 -8.74
CA ALA A 43 -13.25 -6.09 -7.87
C ALA A 43 -13.13 -7.41 -8.66
N GLU A 44 -11.94 -7.98 -8.68
CA GLU A 44 -11.58 -9.22 -9.36
C GLU A 44 -10.76 -10.05 -8.36
N GLY A 45 -11.10 -11.32 -8.16
CA GLY A 45 -10.45 -12.19 -7.17
C GLY A 45 -11.22 -12.35 -5.87
N GLU A 46 -10.75 -13.23 -4.98
CA GLU A 46 -11.28 -13.49 -3.63
C GLU A 46 -10.94 -12.39 -2.61
N GLY A 47 -9.78 -11.76 -2.75
CA GLY A 47 -9.29 -10.68 -1.89
C GLY A 47 -10.12 -9.40 -1.95
N ASP A 48 -10.83 -9.19 -3.06
CA ASP A 48 -11.80 -8.10 -3.19
C ASP A 48 -13.20 -8.49 -2.66
N ARG A 49 -13.40 -9.75 -2.21
CA ARG A 49 -14.69 -10.29 -1.73
C ARG A 49 -14.81 -10.34 -0.21
N GLY A 50 -13.86 -9.80 0.55
CA GLY A 50 -13.89 -9.84 2.01
C GLY A 50 -15.04 -9.00 2.61
N HIS A 51 -16.19 -9.65 2.65
CA HIS A 51 -17.37 -9.59 3.50
C HIS A 51 -18.34 -8.39 3.53
N ARG A 52 -19.61 -8.82 3.68
CA ARG A 52 -20.92 -8.16 3.57
C ARG A 52 -21.29 -7.22 4.74
N ARG A 53 -20.35 -6.88 5.62
CA ARG A 53 -20.58 -5.90 6.68
C ARG A 53 -19.51 -4.83 6.58
N ALA A 54 -19.83 -3.84 5.75
CA ALA A 54 -19.21 -2.53 5.75
C ALA A 54 -18.75 -2.13 7.17
N SER A 55 -17.54 -1.58 7.28
CA SER A 55 -17.29 -0.57 8.32
C SER A 55 -18.50 0.38 8.37
N LYS A 56 -19.05 0.65 9.56
CA LYS A 56 -20.20 1.56 9.73
C LYS A 56 -19.95 2.94 9.12
N SER A 57 -18.70 3.32 8.90
CA SER A 57 -18.30 4.52 8.16
C SER A 57 -17.28 4.14 7.08
N GLY A 58 -17.61 4.42 5.82
CA GLY A 58 -16.63 4.40 4.74
C GLY A 58 -15.70 5.57 4.84
N ARG A 59 -14.47 5.40 4.36
CA ARG A 59 -13.50 6.49 4.23
C ARG A 59 -13.00 6.50 2.78
N PRO A 60 -13.24 7.58 2.01
CA PRO A 60 -12.70 7.67 0.67
C PRO A 60 -11.19 7.86 0.74
N GLU A 61 -10.57 7.75 -0.43
CA GLU A 61 -9.14 7.96 -0.62
C GLU A 61 -8.76 9.42 -0.33
N SER A 62 -7.61 9.62 0.32
CA SER A 62 -6.93 10.92 0.29
C SER A 62 -6.58 11.30 -1.15
N GLN A 63 -6.68 12.59 -1.46
CA GLN A 63 -6.25 13.13 -2.76
C GLN A 63 -4.79 13.55 -2.65
N PHE A 64 -3.96 13.15 -3.61
CA PHE A 64 -2.56 13.51 -3.72
C PHE A 64 -2.08 13.23 -5.16
N ASP A 65 -0.92 13.77 -5.51
CA ASP A 65 -0.24 13.48 -6.76
C ASP A 65 0.45 12.10 -6.65
N ALA A 66 -0.21 11.07 -7.17
CA ALA A 66 0.29 9.71 -7.11
C ALA A 66 1.58 9.50 -7.93
N ASP A 67 1.74 10.23 -9.04
CA ASP A 67 2.91 10.07 -9.90
C ASP A 67 4.14 10.65 -9.19
N ALA A 68 4.02 11.83 -8.60
CA ALA A 68 5.09 12.42 -7.78
C ALA A 68 5.42 11.56 -6.55
N VAL A 69 4.40 11.04 -5.85
CA VAL A 69 4.60 10.22 -4.64
C VAL A 69 5.29 8.89 -4.96
N PHE A 70 4.89 8.19 -6.02
CA PHE A 70 5.51 6.91 -6.37
C PHE A 70 6.88 7.07 -7.04
N ALA A 71 7.09 8.12 -7.82
CA ALA A 71 8.43 8.47 -8.30
C ALA A 71 9.39 8.70 -7.12
N ALA A 72 8.95 9.43 -6.08
CA ALA A 72 9.76 9.62 -4.88
C ALA A 72 9.97 8.30 -4.11
N CYS A 73 8.96 7.43 -3.99
CA CYS A 73 9.17 6.11 -3.39
C CYS A 73 10.28 5.33 -4.12
N ALA A 74 10.26 5.29 -5.46
CA ALA A 74 11.28 4.62 -6.24
C ALA A 74 12.66 5.29 -6.09
N GLU A 75 12.74 6.62 -6.16
CA GLU A 75 13.98 7.40 -6.02
C GLU A 75 14.66 7.19 -4.67
N TYR A 76 13.88 7.24 -3.57
CA TYR A 76 14.40 7.10 -2.21
C TYR A 76 14.45 5.62 -1.74
N GLY A 77 14.19 4.66 -2.62
CA GLY A 77 14.23 3.22 -2.31
C GLY A 77 13.10 2.72 -1.39
N LYS A 78 12.04 3.52 -1.18
CA LYS A 78 10.93 3.19 -0.27
C LYS A 78 9.94 2.22 -0.91
N ALA A 79 9.48 1.25 -0.15
CA ALA A 79 8.46 0.31 -0.60
C ALA A 79 7.05 0.86 -0.43
N VAL A 80 6.12 0.40 -1.27
CA VAL A 80 4.67 0.69 -1.14
C VAL A 80 3.97 -0.52 -0.53
N GLU A 81 3.21 -0.32 0.55
CA GLU A 81 2.43 -1.40 1.15
C GLU A 81 1.29 -1.84 0.22
N ILE A 82 1.06 -3.15 0.09
CA ILE A 82 -0.18 -3.75 -0.39
C ILE A 82 -0.90 -4.30 0.84
N ASN A 83 -1.89 -3.56 1.31
CA ASN A 83 -2.60 -3.93 2.52
C ASN A 83 -3.67 -5.00 2.21
N SER A 84 -3.55 -6.15 2.85
CA SER A 84 -4.41 -7.31 2.63
C SER A 84 -5.70 -7.28 3.44
N ARG A 85 -5.85 -6.32 4.35
CA ARG A 85 -7.09 -6.15 5.12
C ARG A 85 -8.26 -5.87 4.16
N PRO A 86 -9.33 -6.69 4.20
CA PRO A 86 -10.44 -6.58 3.26
C PRO A 86 -11.10 -5.20 3.20
N GLU A 87 -11.20 -4.52 4.34
CA GLU A 87 -11.82 -3.20 4.39
C GLU A 87 -10.88 -2.08 3.95
N ARG A 88 -9.59 -2.34 3.70
CA ARG A 88 -8.66 -1.32 3.18
C ARG A 88 -8.52 -1.43 1.67
N GLN A 89 -8.14 -2.61 1.19
CA GLN A 89 -7.77 -2.83 -0.21
C GLN A 89 -6.83 -1.71 -0.73
N ASP A 90 -5.85 -1.28 0.05
CA ASP A 90 -5.12 -0.02 -0.18
C ASP A 90 -3.65 -0.32 -0.50
N PRO A 91 -3.05 0.27 -1.56
CA PRO A 91 -3.63 1.12 -2.61
C PRO A 91 -4.64 0.38 -3.49
N PRO A 92 -5.64 1.05 -4.11
CA PRO A 92 -6.40 0.46 -5.22
C PRO A 92 -5.50 -0.07 -6.34
N LYS A 93 -6.00 -1.06 -7.09
CA LYS A 93 -5.26 -1.66 -8.23
C LYS A 93 -4.72 -0.63 -9.24
N ARG A 94 -5.46 0.46 -9.50
CA ARG A 94 -4.96 1.55 -10.38
C ARG A 94 -3.70 2.23 -9.86
N LEU A 95 -3.56 2.37 -8.54
CA LEU A 95 -2.37 2.95 -7.92
C LEU A 95 -1.26 1.91 -7.78
N MET A 96 -1.61 0.64 -7.55
CA MET A 96 -0.62 -0.44 -7.58
C MET A 96 0.08 -0.50 -8.95
N ARG A 97 -0.67 -0.38 -10.06
CA ARG A 97 -0.11 -0.33 -11.42
C ARG A 97 0.78 0.90 -11.62
N LYS A 98 0.33 2.10 -11.22
CA LYS A 98 1.16 3.32 -11.26
C LYS A 98 2.46 3.19 -10.45
N ALA A 99 2.40 2.60 -9.25
CA ALA A 99 3.57 2.37 -8.43
C ALA A 99 4.55 1.38 -9.09
N LEU A 100 4.04 0.31 -9.71
CA LEU A 100 4.85 -0.64 -10.46
C LEU A 100 5.50 0.02 -11.68
N GLU A 101 4.75 0.81 -12.45
CA GLU A 101 5.25 1.59 -13.60
C GLU A 101 6.35 2.59 -13.18
N ALA A 102 6.25 3.17 -11.98
CA ALA A 102 7.27 4.05 -11.42
C ALA A 102 8.51 3.32 -10.89
N GLY A 103 8.53 1.98 -10.87
CA GLY A 103 9.65 1.18 -10.37
C GLY A 103 9.65 0.96 -8.85
N CYS A 104 8.51 1.14 -8.17
CA CYS A 104 8.42 0.88 -6.74
C CYS A 104 8.56 -0.63 -6.42
N SER A 105 9.22 -0.92 -5.30
CA SER A 105 9.10 -2.21 -4.62
C SER A 105 7.85 -2.23 -3.72
N PHE A 106 7.37 -3.42 -3.38
CA PHE A 106 6.14 -3.61 -2.60
C PHE A 106 6.37 -4.45 -1.33
N VAL A 107 5.51 -4.22 -0.33
CA VAL A 107 5.39 -5.08 0.86
C VAL A 107 3.93 -5.51 1.01
N VAL A 108 3.66 -6.81 1.07
CA VAL A 108 2.35 -7.35 1.40
C VAL A 108 2.22 -7.46 2.93
N SER A 109 1.22 -6.78 3.50
CA SER A 109 0.93 -6.81 4.93
C SER A 109 -0.53 -7.19 5.19
N THR A 110 -0.85 -7.68 6.38
CA THR A 110 -2.23 -8.03 6.76
C THR A 110 -2.91 -6.98 7.64
N ASP A 111 -2.15 -6.07 8.25
CA ASP A 111 -2.64 -5.14 9.27
C ASP A 111 -3.44 -5.87 10.37
N ALA A 112 -2.92 -7.02 10.79
CA ALA A 112 -3.54 -7.93 11.73
C ALA A 112 -3.55 -7.36 13.16
N HIS A 113 -4.72 -7.39 13.77
CA HIS A 113 -5.00 -7.03 15.16
C HIS A 113 -5.54 -8.23 15.96
N ALA A 114 -5.62 -9.41 15.32
CA ALA A 114 -5.95 -10.69 15.93
C ALA A 114 -5.33 -11.82 15.10
N PRO A 115 -5.01 -13.01 15.69
CA PRO A 115 -4.29 -14.07 14.99
C PRO A 115 -4.92 -14.52 13.66
N GLY A 116 -6.25 -14.70 13.62
CA GLY A 116 -6.94 -15.12 12.39
C GLY A 116 -6.92 -14.09 11.25
N GLN A 117 -6.44 -12.87 11.49
CA GLN A 117 -6.28 -11.85 10.46
C GLN A 117 -4.98 -12.05 9.65
N LEU A 118 -4.06 -12.88 10.14
CA LEU A 118 -2.86 -13.26 9.38
C LEU A 118 -3.20 -14.05 8.10
N ASP A 119 -4.32 -14.79 8.09
CA ASP A 119 -4.81 -15.53 6.93
C ASP A 119 -5.20 -14.63 5.75
N TRP A 120 -5.32 -13.32 5.97
CA TRP A 120 -5.64 -12.36 4.92
C TRP A 120 -4.49 -12.12 3.95
N GLN A 121 -3.26 -12.54 4.25
CA GLN A 121 -2.08 -12.30 3.39
C GLN A 121 -2.32 -12.72 1.94
N ARG A 122 -3.05 -13.81 1.73
CA ARG A 122 -3.44 -14.31 0.39
C ARG A 122 -4.19 -13.27 -0.46
N PHE A 123 -4.96 -12.38 0.17
CA PHE A 123 -5.69 -11.31 -0.52
C PHE A 123 -4.75 -10.25 -1.08
N GLY A 124 -3.69 -9.90 -0.35
CA GLY A 124 -2.66 -9.00 -0.86
C GLY A 124 -1.88 -9.64 -2.01
N CYS A 125 -1.51 -10.92 -1.88
CA CYS A 125 -0.81 -11.66 -2.93
C CYS A 125 -1.63 -11.78 -4.23
N GLU A 126 -2.92 -12.10 -4.12
CA GLU A 126 -3.81 -12.16 -5.30
C GLU A 126 -3.92 -10.79 -5.99
N ARG A 127 -4.09 -9.72 -5.21
CA ARG A 127 -4.15 -8.35 -5.75
C ARG A 127 -2.84 -7.93 -6.41
N ALA A 128 -1.70 -8.33 -5.84
CA ALA A 128 -0.38 -8.13 -6.44
C ALA A 128 -0.29 -8.83 -7.81
N SER A 129 -0.67 -10.12 -7.86
CA SER A 129 -0.68 -10.92 -9.09
C SER A 129 -1.58 -10.32 -10.18
N LEU A 130 -2.80 -9.89 -9.83
CA LEU A 130 -3.74 -9.23 -10.76
C LEU A 130 -3.25 -7.86 -11.28
N CYS A 131 -2.25 -7.28 -10.62
CA CYS A 131 -1.59 -6.03 -11.03
C CYS A 131 -0.27 -6.27 -11.76
N GLY A 132 0.15 -7.53 -11.96
CA GLY A 132 1.43 -7.87 -12.60
C GLY A 132 2.65 -7.67 -11.70
N VAL A 133 2.46 -7.52 -10.38
CA VAL A 133 3.57 -7.42 -9.43
C VAL A 133 4.16 -8.82 -9.23
N LEU A 134 5.37 -9.02 -9.77
CA LEU A 134 6.11 -10.27 -9.66
C LEU A 134 6.81 -10.41 -8.29
N PRO A 135 7.10 -11.63 -7.81
CA PRO A 135 7.72 -11.86 -6.51
C PRO A 135 9.02 -11.07 -6.27
N GLU A 136 9.85 -10.89 -7.30
CA GLU A 136 11.10 -10.11 -7.21
C GLU A 136 10.89 -8.64 -6.80
N HIS A 137 9.71 -8.08 -7.08
CA HIS A 137 9.32 -6.73 -6.66
C HIS A 137 8.71 -6.69 -5.25
N VAL A 138 8.55 -7.84 -4.58
CA VAL A 138 7.94 -7.95 -3.26
C VAL A 138 8.98 -8.29 -2.21
N ILE A 139 9.25 -7.37 -1.29
CA ILE A 139 10.30 -7.49 -0.27
C ILE A 139 10.06 -8.69 0.66
N ASN A 140 8.81 -9.08 0.91
CA ASN A 140 8.48 -10.27 1.71
C ASN A 140 9.07 -11.58 1.15
N SER A 141 9.46 -11.61 -0.13
CA SER A 141 10.07 -12.78 -0.78
C SER A 141 11.59 -12.85 -0.59
N TRP A 142 12.22 -11.79 -0.09
CA TRP A 142 13.67 -11.71 0.06
C TRP A 142 14.15 -12.44 1.33
N PRO A 143 15.41 -12.91 1.36
CA PRO A 143 16.05 -13.35 2.59
C PRO A 143 16.07 -12.25 3.65
N ALA A 144 15.91 -12.62 4.92
CA ALA A 144 15.85 -11.66 6.04
C ALA A 144 17.06 -10.72 6.11
N GLU A 145 18.26 -11.23 5.82
CA GLU A 145 19.50 -10.42 5.79
C GLU A 145 19.42 -9.31 4.73
N GLN A 146 18.88 -9.62 3.55
CA GLN A 146 18.69 -8.63 2.49
C GLN A 146 17.67 -7.56 2.89
N VAL A 147 16.61 -7.92 3.60
CA VAL A 147 15.63 -6.96 4.14
C VAL A 147 16.28 -6.00 5.15
N VAL A 148 17.13 -6.52 6.04
CA VAL A 148 17.85 -5.72 7.03
C VAL A 148 18.83 -4.76 6.35
N GLU A 149 19.55 -5.22 5.33
CA GLU A 149 20.48 -4.37 4.58
C GLU A 149 19.74 -3.27 3.81
N TRP A 150 18.66 -3.62 3.12
CA TRP A 150 17.81 -2.66 2.43
C TRP A 150 17.30 -1.56 3.38
N ALA A 151 16.77 -1.92 4.55
CA ALA A 151 16.29 -0.95 5.54
C ALA A 151 17.39 0.01 6.04
N ARG A 152 18.66 -0.41 6.00
CA ARG A 152 19.82 0.42 6.37
C ARG A 152 20.35 1.28 5.23
N SER A 153 20.02 0.97 3.98
CA SER A 153 20.56 1.66 2.80
C SER A 153 19.93 3.03 2.52
N HIS A 154 18.85 3.39 3.21
CA HIS A 154 18.06 4.60 3.00
C HIS A 154 18.72 5.91 3.48
N GLY A 155 20.04 5.91 3.70
CA GLY A 155 20.82 7.01 4.26
C GLY A 155 21.21 8.10 3.26
#